data_AF-A0A382NDG3-F1
#
_entry.id   AF-A0A382NDG3-F1
#
_cell.length_a   1.000
_cell.length_b   1.000
_cell.length_c   1.000
_cell.angle_alpha   90.00
_cell.angle_beta   90.00
_cell.angle_gamma   90.00
#
_symmetry.space_group_name_H-M   'P 1'
#
loop_
_entity.id
_entity.type
_entity.pdbx_description
1 polymer ?
#
loop_
_entity_poly.entity_id
_entity_poly.type
_entity_poly.pdbx_seq_one_letter_code
_entity_poly.pdbx_strand_id
1 'polypeptide(L)'
;MNKQIKEKSFSENEIKISKSYGFDISESVIQTLVKNNLTYKEFDFIDINHPELIKYVSKINLDYCIFAGGGILKNQILNLSTKFIHLHPGIVPYYRGSTCFYYSILKDDNCGVSAYLMDENLDTGDLILQLNFPKPSHVYLDDIYDPHIRSETLIAIFRKELLLKKKFQKQDESNNFPFFIIHPVLKHIAILRCVK
;
A
#
# COMPACT_ATOMS: atom_id res chain seq x y z
N MET A 1 -11.50 -10.60 -22.29
CA MET A 1 -10.35 -10.40 -23.20
C MET A 1 -10.06 -8.90 -23.26
N ASN A 2 -9.04 -8.37 -22.57
CA ASN A 2 -8.59 -7.00 -22.78
C ASN A 2 -7.15 -6.78 -22.28
N LYS A 3 -6.29 -6.48 -23.26
CA LYS A 3 -4.90 -6.03 -23.19
C LYS A 3 -3.96 -6.94 -22.39
N GLN A 4 -3.10 -7.64 -23.14
CA GLN A 4 -1.75 -8.00 -22.68
C GLN A 4 -1.14 -6.78 -22.00
N ILE A 5 -1.24 -6.72 -20.67
CA ILE A 5 -0.29 -5.94 -19.89
C ILE A 5 1.02 -6.63 -20.21
N LYS A 6 1.84 -6.00 -21.07
CA LYS A 6 3.20 -6.47 -21.31
C LYS A 6 3.81 -6.66 -19.93
N GLU A 7 4.22 -7.89 -19.62
CA GLU A 7 4.93 -8.16 -18.38
C GLU A 7 6.08 -7.16 -18.31
N LYS A 8 6.10 -6.40 -17.22
CA LYS A 8 7.12 -5.38 -17.01
C LYS A 8 8.45 -6.12 -16.90
N SER A 9 9.38 -5.81 -17.81
CA SER A 9 10.73 -6.35 -17.76
C SER A 9 11.54 -5.56 -16.73
N PHE A 10 12.21 -6.26 -15.81
CA PHE A 10 13.07 -5.65 -14.80
C PHE A 10 14.54 -5.87 -15.14
N SER A 11 15.38 -4.88 -14.88
CA SER A 11 16.83 -5.02 -15.00
C SER A 11 17.41 -5.98 -13.95
N GLU A 12 18.60 -6.53 -14.21
CA GLU A 12 19.30 -7.39 -13.25
C GLU A 12 19.53 -6.70 -11.90
N ASN A 13 19.79 -5.38 -11.92
CA ASN A 13 19.95 -4.58 -10.71
C ASN A 13 18.65 -4.43 -9.92
N GLU A 14 17.51 -4.23 -10.59
CA GLU A 14 16.19 -4.21 -9.94
C GLU A 14 15.88 -5.54 -9.24
N ILE A 15 16.16 -6.65 -9.93
CA ILE A 15 15.96 -8.00 -9.37
C ILE A 15 16.89 -8.22 -8.17
N LYS A 16 18.16 -7.82 -8.27
CA LYS A 16 19.11 -7.93 -7.16
C LYS A 16 18.68 -7.13 -5.94
N ILE A 17 18.20 -5.90 -6.14
CA ILE A 17 17.79 -5.02 -5.04
C ILE A 17 16.49 -5.51 -4.39
N SER A 18 15.48 -5.90 -5.18
CA SER A 18 14.25 -6.50 -4.61
C SER A 18 14.57 -7.73 -3.77
N LYS A 19 15.47 -8.61 -4.24
CA LYS A 19 15.90 -9.79 -3.47
C LYS A 19 16.55 -9.43 -2.14
N SER A 20 17.30 -8.32 -2.09
CA SER A 20 17.87 -7.83 -0.82
C SER A 20 16.81 -7.36 0.19
N TYR A 21 15.62 -6.99 -0.29
CA TYR A 21 14.44 -6.68 0.54
C TYR A 21 13.54 -7.90 0.80
N GLY A 22 13.95 -9.09 0.37
CA GLY A 22 13.25 -10.34 0.69
C GLY A 22 12.19 -10.78 -0.32
N PHE A 23 12.12 -10.19 -1.51
CA PHE A 23 11.21 -10.66 -2.57
C PHE A 23 11.83 -10.59 -3.97
N ASP A 24 11.34 -11.37 -4.92
CA ASP A 24 11.80 -11.31 -6.32
C ASP A 24 10.78 -10.54 -7.15
N ILE A 25 11.13 -9.34 -7.61
CA ILE A 25 10.22 -8.51 -8.43
C ILE A 25 9.89 -9.15 -9.79
N SER A 26 10.73 -10.08 -10.26
CA SER A 26 10.46 -10.81 -11.50
C SER A 26 9.51 -12.00 -11.30
N GLU A 27 9.24 -12.40 -10.06
CA GLU A 27 8.23 -13.41 -9.74
C GLU A 27 6.84 -12.78 -9.77
N SER A 28 5.92 -13.37 -10.55
CA SER A 28 4.55 -12.84 -10.62
C SER A 28 3.79 -13.13 -9.32
N VAL A 29 2.74 -12.34 -9.07
CA VAL A 29 1.85 -12.57 -7.91
C VAL A 29 1.25 -13.97 -7.95
N ILE A 30 0.84 -14.45 -9.12
CA ILE A 30 0.27 -15.80 -9.29
C ILE A 30 1.31 -16.88 -8.96
N GLN A 31 2.55 -16.74 -9.44
CA GLN A 31 3.64 -17.66 -9.09
C GLN A 31 3.87 -17.69 -7.58
N THR A 32 3.92 -16.52 -6.94
CA THR A 32 4.08 -16.39 -5.48
C THR A 32 2.95 -17.09 -4.73
N LEU A 33 1.69 -16.88 -5.15
CA LEU A 33 0.52 -17.51 -4.53
C LEU A 33 0.56 -19.03 -4.64
N VAL A 34 0.83 -19.56 -5.84
CA VAL A 34 0.92 -21.00 -6.11
C VAL A 34 2.05 -21.64 -5.30
N LYS A 35 3.25 -21.04 -5.32
CA LYS A 35 4.44 -21.51 -4.59
C LYS A 35 4.21 -21.61 -3.08
N ASN A 36 3.38 -20.73 -2.53
CA ASN A 36 3.04 -20.71 -1.11
C ASN A 36 1.72 -21.44 -0.78
N ASN A 37 1.13 -22.16 -1.75
CA ASN A 37 -0.15 -22.87 -1.58
C ASN A 37 -1.30 -21.96 -1.09
N LEU A 38 -1.33 -20.71 -1.57
CA LEU A 38 -2.36 -19.74 -1.23
C LEU A 38 -3.52 -19.82 -2.24
N THR A 39 -4.73 -19.89 -1.72
CA THR A 39 -5.94 -19.83 -2.53
C THR A 39 -6.18 -18.40 -3.02
N TYR A 40 -6.58 -18.24 -4.27
CA TYR A 40 -6.91 -16.94 -4.84
C TYR A 40 -8.11 -17.03 -5.77
N LYS A 41 -8.75 -15.87 -6.00
CA LYS A 41 -9.82 -15.71 -6.98
C LYS A 41 -9.50 -14.51 -7.87
N GLU A 42 -9.50 -14.77 -9.17
CA GLU A 42 -9.37 -13.73 -10.18
C GLU A 42 -10.75 -13.24 -10.63
N PHE A 43 -10.79 -11.97 -11.02
CA PHE A 43 -11.94 -11.32 -11.62
C PHE A 43 -11.48 -10.69 -12.94
N ASP A 44 -12.34 -10.70 -13.95
CA ASP A 44 -12.04 -10.19 -15.29
C ASP A 44 -12.31 -8.68 -15.45
N PHE A 45 -12.53 -8.00 -14.32
CA PHE A 45 -12.77 -6.56 -14.21
C PHE A 45 -11.76 -5.91 -13.24
N ILE A 46 -11.59 -4.59 -13.39
CA ILE A 46 -10.63 -3.79 -12.59
C ILE A 46 -11.35 -2.99 -11.48
N ASP A 47 -12.66 -2.73 -11.61
CA ASP A 47 -13.39 -1.91 -10.65
C ASP A 47 -13.48 -2.59 -9.28
N ILE A 48 -12.84 -1.99 -8.27
CA ILE A 48 -12.86 -2.48 -6.89
C ILE A 48 -14.26 -2.40 -6.25
N ASN A 49 -15.17 -1.64 -6.85
CA ASN A 49 -16.56 -1.51 -6.43
C ASN A 49 -17.51 -2.37 -7.27
N HIS A 50 -17.00 -3.29 -8.09
CA HIS A 50 -17.84 -4.11 -8.94
C HIS A 50 -18.79 -4.98 -8.10
N PRO A 51 -20.08 -5.09 -8.46
CA PRO A 51 -21.07 -5.83 -7.66
C PRO A 51 -20.71 -7.28 -7.38
N GLU A 52 -20.01 -7.94 -8.30
CA GLU A 52 -19.56 -9.33 -8.11
C GLU A 52 -18.47 -9.48 -7.04
N LEU A 53 -17.54 -8.53 -6.97
CA LEU A 53 -16.52 -8.51 -5.92
C LEU A 53 -17.17 -8.26 -4.55
N ILE A 54 -18.09 -7.29 -4.47
CA ILE A 54 -18.84 -6.99 -3.24
C ILE A 54 -19.60 -8.24 -2.76
N LYS A 55 -20.30 -8.92 -3.67
CA LYS A 55 -21.02 -10.18 -3.38
C LYS A 55 -20.09 -11.32 -2.99
N TYR A 56 -18.87 -11.36 -3.51
CA TYR A 56 -17.87 -12.34 -3.11
C TYR A 56 -17.36 -12.06 -1.70
N VAL A 57 -16.89 -10.83 -1.43
CA VAL A 57 -16.36 -10.43 -0.11
C VAL A 57 -17.42 -10.59 0.99
N SER A 58 -18.68 -10.27 0.73
CA SER A 58 -19.76 -10.41 1.72
C SER A 58 -20.02 -11.84 2.16
N LYS A 59 -19.57 -12.84 1.40
CA LYS A 59 -19.75 -14.28 1.71
C LYS A 59 -18.58 -14.92 2.45
N ILE A 60 -17.38 -14.33 2.43
CA ILE A 60 -16.16 -15.00 2.91
C ILE A 60 -16.01 -14.93 4.43
N ASN A 61 -16.90 -14.22 5.14
CA ASN A 61 -16.90 -14.09 6.60
C ASN A 61 -15.49 -13.80 7.19
N LEU A 62 -14.90 -12.69 6.75
CA LEU A 62 -13.60 -12.20 7.25
C LEU A 62 -13.82 -10.98 8.14
N ASP A 63 -13.04 -10.87 9.22
CA ASP A 63 -13.00 -9.64 10.01
C ASP A 63 -12.29 -8.52 9.26
N TYR A 64 -11.17 -8.84 8.61
CA TYR A 64 -10.29 -7.88 7.95
C TYR A 64 -9.84 -8.34 6.56
N CYS A 65 -9.69 -7.39 5.65
CA CYS A 65 -9.09 -7.55 4.33
C CYS A 65 -7.95 -6.55 4.16
N ILE A 66 -6.79 -6.99 3.67
CA ILE A 66 -5.69 -6.08 3.34
C ILE A 66 -5.94 -5.50 1.94
N PHE A 67 -6.13 -4.18 1.86
CA PHE A 67 -6.30 -3.47 0.61
C PHE A 67 -4.96 -2.99 0.07
N ALA A 68 -4.40 -3.73 -0.89
CA ALA A 68 -3.15 -3.39 -1.59
C ALA A 68 -3.37 -2.82 -3.01
N GLY A 69 -4.63 -2.63 -3.42
CA GLY A 69 -5.00 -2.09 -4.73
C GLY A 69 -4.98 -0.56 -4.77
N GLY A 70 -5.24 -0.01 -5.95
CA GLY A 70 -5.57 1.40 -6.14
C GLY A 70 -7.08 1.62 -6.23
N GLY A 71 -7.53 2.85 -5.99
CA GLY A 71 -8.92 3.25 -6.13
C GLY A 71 -9.60 3.62 -4.81
N ILE A 72 -10.83 4.11 -4.92
CA ILE A 72 -11.65 4.55 -3.79
C ILE A 72 -12.73 3.50 -3.54
N LEU A 73 -12.80 3.01 -2.31
CA LEU A 73 -13.88 2.12 -1.87
C LEU A 73 -15.15 2.93 -1.63
N LYS A 74 -16.26 2.53 -2.24
CA LYS A 74 -17.57 3.17 -2.08
C LYS A 74 -18.32 2.56 -0.90
N ASN A 75 -19.36 3.27 -0.44
CA ASN A 75 -20.18 2.87 0.71
C ASN A 75 -20.69 1.43 0.65
N GLN A 76 -21.01 0.89 -0.54
CA GLN A 76 -21.50 -0.48 -0.68
C GLN A 76 -20.50 -1.54 -0.19
N ILE A 77 -19.20 -1.36 -0.45
CA ILE A 77 -18.17 -2.30 0.00
C ILE A 77 -17.67 -1.96 1.41
N LEU A 78 -17.60 -0.67 1.77
CA LEU A 78 -17.20 -0.22 3.11
C LEU A 78 -18.21 -0.61 4.21
N ASN A 79 -19.49 -0.71 3.87
CA ASN A 79 -20.57 -1.08 4.81
C ASN A 79 -20.67 -2.59 5.05
N LEU A 80 -19.82 -3.41 4.43
CA LEU A 80 -19.74 -4.82 4.78
C LEU A 80 -19.22 -5.02 6.21
N SER A 81 -19.44 -6.21 6.77
CA SER A 81 -18.89 -6.59 8.07
C SER A 81 -17.36 -6.60 8.03
N THR A 82 -16.79 -7.07 6.91
CA THR A 82 -15.35 -7.06 6.64
C THR A 82 -14.80 -5.64 6.63
N LYS A 83 -13.75 -5.38 7.40
CA LYS A 83 -13.04 -4.09 7.42
C LYS A 83 -11.82 -4.13 6.53
N PHE A 84 -11.55 -3.03 5.83
CA PHE A 84 -10.40 -2.94 4.92
C PHE A 84 -9.26 -2.21 5.62
N ILE A 85 -8.07 -2.81 5.61
CA ILE A 85 -6.85 -2.20 6.13
C ILE A 85 -6.04 -1.71 4.94
N HIS A 86 -5.71 -0.43 4.93
CA HIS A 86 -4.76 0.12 3.96
C HIS A 86 -3.45 0.46 4.63
N LEU A 87 -2.36 0.24 3.90
CA LEU A 87 -1.01 0.54 4.31
C LEU A 87 -0.56 1.65 3.38
N HIS A 88 -0.62 2.88 3.86
CA HIS A 88 -0.37 4.07 3.08
C HIS A 88 1.08 4.53 3.25
N PRO A 89 1.84 4.76 2.17
CA PRO A 89 3.21 5.25 2.24
C PRO A 89 3.24 6.77 2.50
N GLY A 90 2.86 7.15 3.71
CA GLY A 90 2.95 8.49 4.28
C GLY A 90 2.49 8.48 5.74
N ILE A 91 3.06 9.36 6.57
CA ILE A 91 2.59 9.57 7.96
C ILE A 91 1.35 10.48 7.92
N VAL A 92 0.18 9.90 8.13
CA VAL A 92 -1.09 10.65 8.25
C VAL A 92 -1.21 11.28 9.65
N PRO A 93 -1.90 12.43 9.82
CA PRO A 93 -2.62 13.20 8.79
C PRO A 93 -1.71 14.08 7.91
N TYR A 94 -0.40 14.10 8.16
CA TYR A 94 0.51 15.04 7.51
C TYR A 94 0.74 14.77 6.02
N TYR A 95 0.74 13.50 5.61
CA TYR A 95 0.97 13.05 4.25
C TYR A 95 -0.18 12.18 3.77
N ARG A 96 -1.36 12.78 3.53
CA ARG A 96 -2.52 12.10 2.91
C ARG A 96 -2.54 12.30 1.40
N GLY A 97 -3.17 11.40 0.66
CA GLY A 97 -3.35 11.49 -0.78
C GLY A 97 -2.37 10.61 -1.57
N SER A 98 -1.90 11.08 -2.72
CA SER A 98 -1.15 10.21 -3.64
C SER A 98 0.36 10.46 -3.59
N THR A 99 1.16 9.42 -3.83
CA THR A 99 2.63 9.51 -3.97
C THR A 99 3.33 10.17 -2.78
N CYS A 100 2.77 10.00 -1.57
CA CYS A 100 3.10 10.74 -0.36
C CYS A 100 4.56 10.59 0.10
N PHE A 101 5.14 9.38 -0.02
CA PHE A 101 6.52 9.15 0.39
C PHE A 101 7.54 10.00 -0.41
N TYR A 102 7.25 10.40 -1.65
CA TYR A 102 8.14 11.32 -2.35
C TYR A 102 8.14 12.71 -1.71
N TYR A 103 6.97 13.19 -1.26
CA TYR A 103 6.88 14.46 -0.55
C TYR A 103 7.58 14.39 0.81
N SER A 104 7.49 13.27 1.53
CA SER A 104 8.24 13.09 2.78
C SER A 104 9.75 13.04 2.54
N ILE A 105 10.23 12.40 1.48
CA ILE A 105 11.66 12.44 1.10
C ILE A 105 12.12 13.88 0.81
N LEU A 106 11.29 14.67 0.12
CA LEU A 106 11.63 16.06 -0.20
C LEU A 106 11.59 16.99 1.02
N LYS A 107 10.71 16.74 1.98
CA LYS A 107 10.49 17.65 3.11
C LYS A 107 11.26 17.23 4.36
N ASP A 108 11.24 15.95 4.69
CA ASP A 108 11.71 15.40 5.97
C ASP A 108 12.93 14.46 5.82
N ASP A 109 13.39 14.24 4.58
CA ASP A 109 14.49 13.31 4.24
C ASP A 109 14.27 11.87 4.75
N ASN A 110 13.00 11.47 4.88
CA ASN A 110 12.59 10.16 5.37
C ASN A 110 11.37 9.61 4.62
N CYS A 111 11.02 8.37 4.93
CA CYS A 111 9.78 7.75 4.53
C CYS A 111 8.98 7.35 5.77
N GLY A 112 7.69 7.11 5.59
CA GLY A 112 6.85 6.56 6.63
C GLY A 112 5.67 5.81 6.06
N VAL A 113 5.10 4.92 6.86
CA VAL A 113 3.89 4.17 6.51
C VAL A 113 2.90 4.30 7.64
N SER A 114 1.64 4.60 7.28
CA SER A 114 0.50 4.53 8.18
C SER A 114 -0.40 3.38 7.77
N ALA A 115 -0.70 2.50 8.71
CA ALA A 115 -1.71 1.48 8.55
C ALA A 115 -2.98 1.92 9.27
N TYR A 116 -4.11 1.91 8.58
CA TYR A 116 -5.41 2.30 9.12
C TYR A 116 -6.55 1.48 8.52
N LEU A 117 -7.69 1.48 9.22
CA LEU A 117 -8.96 1.02 8.67
C LEU A 117 -9.48 2.05 7.68
N MET A 118 -9.83 1.63 6.47
CA MET A 118 -10.39 2.53 5.46
C MET A 118 -11.81 2.96 5.85
N ASP A 119 -12.12 4.23 5.60
CA ASP A 119 -13.45 4.81 5.69
C ASP A 119 -13.83 5.46 4.36
N GLU A 120 -14.94 6.20 4.33
CA GLU A 120 -15.43 6.91 3.14
C GLU A 120 -14.57 8.10 2.71
N ASN A 121 -13.62 8.51 3.56
CA ASN A 121 -12.80 9.69 3.39
C ASN A 121 -11.37 9.29 3.00
N LEU A 122 -10.63 10.23 2.40
CA LEU A 122 -9.28 9.95 1.91
C LEU A 122 -8.28 9.93 3.06
N ASP A 123 -7.82 8.72 3.38
CA ASP A 123 -6.74 8.41 4.31
C ASP A 123 -6.97 8.91 5.76
N THR A 124 -8.23 8.92 6.23
CA THR A 124 -8.60 9.45 7.57
C THR A 124 -9.00 8.41 8.60
N GLY A 125 -9.21 7.16 8.18
CA GLY A 125 -9.77 6.18 9.10
C GLY A 125 -8.83 5.76 10.23
N ASP A 126 -9.34 4.92 11.13
CA ASP A 126 -8.71 4.68 12.42
C ASP A 126 -7.33 4.04 12.28
N LEU A 127 -6.33 4.68 12.89
CA LEU A 127 -4.92 4.26 12.89
C LEU A 127 -4.73 2.97 13.68
N ILE A 128 -3.99 2.05 13.05
CA ILE A 128 -3.54 0.78 13.62
C ILE A 128 -2.09 0.92 14.06
N LEU A 129 -1.22 1.41 13.17
CA LEU A 129 0.21 1.55 13.40
C LEU A 129 0.81 2.58 12.44
N GLN A 130 1.82 3.32 12.90
CA GLN A 130 2.68 4.13 12.05
C GLN A 130 4.14 3.76 12.29
N LEU A 131 4.92 3.68 11.22
CA LEU A 131 6.36 3.44 11.28
C LEU A 131 7.09 4.43 10.37
N ASN A 132 8.22 4.92 10.86
CA ASN A 132 9.17 5.71 10.07
C ASN A 132 10.26 4.80 9.52
N PHE A 133 10.72 5.12 8.32
CA PHE A 133 11.78 4.42 7.62
C PHE A 133 12.79 5.45 7.10
N PRO A 134 14.08 5.11 7.04
CA PRO A 134 15.03 5.93 6.29
C PRO A 134 14.61 6.02 4.82
N LYS A 135 15.11 6.98 4.05
CA LYS A 135 15.02 6.89 2.58
C LYS A 135 15.97 5.79 2.08
N PRO A 136 15.71 5.15 0.92
CA PRO A 136 16.60 4.13 0.37
C PRO A 136 17.88 4.77 -0.19
N SER A 137 18.89 3.94 -0.44
CA SER A 137 20.13 4.33 -1.13
C SER A 137 20.16 3.92 -2.62
N HIS A 138 18.99 3.84 -3.27
CA HIS A 138 18.82 3.44 -4.66
C HIS A 138 17.61 4.15 -5.29
N VAL A 139 17.42 3.99 -6.61
CA VAL A 139 16.38 4.72 -7.37
C VAL A 139 15.04 3.99 -7.51
N TYR A 140 14.98 2.70 -7.17
CA TYR A 140 13.79 1.86 -7.33
C TYR A 140 12.77 2.04 -6.20
N LEU A 141 12.09 3.17 -6.19
CA LEU A 141 11.18 3.52 -5.09
C LEU A 141 9.80 2.89 -5.25
N ASP A 142 9.13 3.10 -6.39
CA ASP A 142 7.73 2.67 -6.59
C ASP A 142 7.53 1.15 -6.53
N ASP A 143 8.38 0.39 -7.24
CA ASP A 143 8.17 -1.05 -7.38
C ASP A 143 8.94 -1.88 -6.35
N ILE A 144 9.87 -1.28 -5.61
CA ILE A 144 10.71 -1.99 -4.63
C ILE A 144 10.55 -1.43 -3.24
N TYR A 145 10.94 -0.16 -3.04
CA TYR A 145 10.99 0.40 -1.70
C TYR A 145 9.60 0.56 -1.07
N ASP A 146 8.63 1.07 -1.82
CA ASP A 146 7.26 1.27 -1.34
C ASP A 146 6.59 -0.05 -0.90
N PRO A 147 6.55 -1.12 -1.74
CA PRO A 147 6.05 -2.42 -1.32
C PRO A 147 6.79 -3.01 -0.12
N HIS A 148 8.10 -2.79 -0.01
CA HIS A 148 8.90 -3.27 1.11
C HIS A 148 8.49 -2.62 2.43
N ILE A 149 8.49 -1.29 2.53
CA ILE A 149 8.15 -0.60 3.80
C ILE A 149 6.70 -0.85 4.23
N ARG A 150 5.79 -1.01 3.27
CA ARG A 150 4.40 -1.40 3.53
C ARG A 150 4.34 -2.82 4.09
N SER A 151 5.05 -3.77 3.49
CA SER A 151 5.15 -5.14 3.99
C SER A 151 5.74 -5.22 5.39
N GLU A 152 6.82 -4.48 5.68
CA GLU A 152 7.41 -4.42 7.03
C GLU A 152 6.42 -3.90 8.07
N THR A 153 5.61 -2.91 7.70
CA THR A 153 4.54 -2.39 8.57
C THR A 153 3.46 -3.43 8.83
N LEU A 154 3.08 -4.23 7.82
CA LEU A 154 2.14 -5.35 7.99
C LEU A 154 2.69 -6.41 8.95
N ILE A 155 3.96 -6.79 8.76
CA ILE A 155 4.65 -7.76 9.61
C ILE A 155 4.68 -7.25 11.06
N ALA A 156 4.94 -5.96 11.28
CA ALA A 156 4.91 -5.36 12.60
C ALA A 156 3.51 -5.42 13.24
N ILE A 157 2.44 -5.21 12.47
CA ILE A 157 1.06 -5.38 12.95
C ILE A 157 0.80 -6.80 13.43
N PHE A 158 1.22 -7.81 12.65
CA PHE A 158 1.04 -9.22 13.01
C PHE A 158 1.86 -9.62 14.23
N ARG A 159 3.15 -9.26 14.27
CA ARG A 159 4.03 -9.54 15.42
C ARG A 159 3.53 -8.93 16.73
N LYS A 160 2.85 -7.78 16.66
CA LYS A 160 2.30 -7.09 17.82
C LYS A 160 0.84 -7.45 18.12
N GLU A 161 0.23 -8.31 17.30
CA GLU A 161 -1.17 -8.75 17.42
C GLU A 161 -2.18 -7.59 17.50
N LEU A 162 -1.92 -6.49 16.78
CA LEU A 162 -2.69 -5.25 16.95
C LEU A 162 -4.15 -5.40 16.52
N LEU A 163 -4.42 -6.26 15.53
CA LEU A 163 -5.77 -6.53 15.05
C LEU A 163 -6.61 -7.31 16.08
N LEU A 164 -5.99 -8.16 16.90
CA LEU A 164 -6.67 -8.87 17.98
C LEU A 164 -6.99 -7.94 19.16
N LYS A 165 -6.10 -6.97 19.43
CA LYS A 165 -6.25 -6.01 20.53
C LYS A 165 -7.34 -4.96 20.24
N LYS A 166 -7.64 -4.66 18.98
CA LYS A 166 -8.67 -3.70 18.52
C LYS A 166 -8.56 -2.31 19.18
N LYS A 167 -7.33 -1.87 19.50
CA LYS A 167 -7.04 -0.55 20.08
C LYS A 167 -6.61 0.45 19.01
N PHE A 168 -7.54 0.78 18.11
CA PHE A 168 -7.27 1.73 17.03
C PHE A 168 -7.47 3.17 17.50
N GLN A 169 -6.68 4.08 16.94
CA GLN A 169 -6.66 5.50 17.34
C GLN A 169 -7.29 6.36 16.24
N LYS A 170 -8.06 7.38 16.63
CA LYS A 170 -8.53 8.38 15.68
C LYS A 170 -7.34 9.23 15.22
N GLN A 171 -7.35 9.63 13.96
CA GLN A 171 -6.37 10.60 13.44
C GLN A 171 -6.73 12.01 13.93
N ASP A 172 -5.71 12.84 14.15
CA ASP A 172 -5.90 14.25 14.41
C ASP A 172 -6.38 14.99 13.14
N GLU A 173 -7.17 16.06 13.30
CA GLU A 173 -7.67 16.88 12.19
C GLU A 173 -6.62 17.88 11.65
N SER A 174 -5.35 17.74 12.03
CA SER A 174 -4.33 18.79 11.97
C SER A 174 -3.75 19.10 10.58
N ASN A 175 -4.29 18.54 9.48
CA ASN A 175 -3.91 18.93 8.12
C ASN A 175 -4.97 18.47 7.13
N ASN A 176 -5.70 19.41 6.49
CA ASN A 176 -6.82 19.11 5.59
C ASN A 176 -6.49 19.07 4.10
N PHE A 177 -5.23 19.30 3.71
CA PHE A 177 -4.87 19.33 2.30
C PHE A 177 -4.20 18.02 1.86
N PRO A 178 -4.85 17.23 1.00
CA PRO A 178 -4.23 16.03 0.45
C PRO A 178 -3.16 16.40 -0.58
N PHE A 179 -2.12 15.59 -0.65
CA PHE A 179 -1.16 15.62 -1.75
C PHE A 179 -1.74 14.95 -2.99
N PHE A 180 -1.43 15.53 -4.14
CA PHE A 180 -1.76 14.96 -5.45
C PHE A 180 -0.58 14.15 -5.98
N ILE A 181 -0.80 13.44 -7.09
CA ILE A 181 0.26 12.75 -7.83
C ILE A 181 1.41 13.73 -8.05
N ILE A 182 2.60 13.35 -7.58
CA ILE A 182 3.77 14.20 -7.60
C ILE A 182 4.16 14.57 -9.03
N HIS A 183 4.51 15.83 -9.23
CA HIS A 183 5.00 16.30 -10.51
C HIS A 183 6.29 15.55 -10.91
N PRO A 184 6.47 15.14 -12.19
CA PRO A 184 7.62 14.34 -12.62
C PRO A 184 8.98 14.94 -12.26
N VAL A 185 9.12 16.27 -12.29
CA VAL A 185 10.36 16.97 -11.87
C VAL A 185 10.61 16.80 -10.37
N LEU A 186 9.60 16.95 -9.53
CA LEU A 186 9.73 16.78 -8.09
C LEU A 186 10.02 15.31 -7.73
N LYS A 187 9.36 14.38 -8.42
CA LYS A 187 9.66 12.94 -8.33
C LYS A 187 11.13 12.65 -8.64
N HIS A 188 11.64 13.20 -9.74
CA HIS A 188 13.04 13.03 -10.11
C HIS A 188 14.00 13.59 -9.05
N ILE A 189 13.71 14.77 -8.50
CA ILE A 189 14.52 15.37 -7.42
C ILE A 189 14.49 14.49 -6.16
N ALA A 190 13.33 13.94 -5.79
CA ALA A 190 13.19 13.04 -4.65
C ALA A 190 14.01 11.76 -4.83
N ILE A 191 13.98 11.17 -6.03
CA ILE A 191 14.81 10.00 -6.38
C ILE A 191 16.30 10.34 -6.29
N LEU A 192 16.72 11.50 -6.80
CA LEU A 192 18.12 11.94 -6.72
C LEU A 192 18.59 12.14 -5.28
N ARG A 193 17.71 12.55 -4.36
CA ARG A 193 18.03 12.64 -2.93
C ARG A 193 18.28 11.29 -2.27
N CYS A 194 17.86 10.18 -2.87
CA CYS A 194 18.13 8.84 -2.33
C CYS A 194 19.55 8.36 -2.67
N VAL A 195 20.18 8.88 -3.72
CA VAL A 195 21.47 8.39 -4.23
C VAL A 195 22.61 9.41 -4.14
N LYS A 196 22.34 10.60 -3.60
CA LYS A 196 23.32 11.64 -3.30
C LYS A 196 23.48 11.76 -1.79
#